data_AF-A0A078BD97-F1
#
_entry.id   AF-A0A078BD97-F1
#
_cell.length_a   1.000
_cell.length_b   1.000
_cell.length_c   1.000
_cell.angle_alpha   90.00
_cell.angle_beta   90.00
_cell.angle_gamma   90.00
#
_symmetry.space_group_name_H-M   'P 1'
#
loop_
_entity.id
_entity.type
_entity.pdbx_description
1 polymer ?
#
loop_
_entity_poly.entity_id
_entity_poly.type
_entity_poly.pdbx_seq_one_letter_code
_entity_poly.pdbx_strand_id
1 'polypeptide(L)'
;MDRVIIIKSNNKLIIKFWNCKQQKLKFLKVKEAYEVLSNQQSKLTYDNLIGNTFGQEYYDFEEPKQSQNDKAYNEQRELEFERIRQKIISRTEIEKELKRRENLEKEKQIELKRQEDNKKREEMRKQALEQQKEQWQQMKEIFDNYQQDDMQYLKHQQAQNRLFEMNYIERHLQQEQSNENQRQIEELYLQDYQNRIRFQERHKKEYEKLRKWNSLIKDIETKTEKQNSKQINQTESTIIVGAIIGLIVVAFLSYPLLISNKDGKQQSSNNKSEDYSKMRTQVLIPYEAAKSDPVWLVKKHANQKLTPLETEMYLNFIRDQELKLFWSGKKWDGLPSPYMIAQIIQRYHQAKSFCMTSFLSCSLDYNREVYFGIQDECGSINPFQIWHEAFNERRSIPIVQQFMDQYEIPLFQNIGNSRESINAFFQAKYGMFTCIDSTYNVGQIDFDPELVIFWERQRKNTKFIWYLSMLYAIRCGKVTEKQLEPFKKDLKQTKRYLKYIKNNPKHQDNLVTQMIYESAPQMMEKMNNDKRVLERTPRELEHLVVLLDDDQLNEEVIKYVEKQLAAQKLS
;
A
#
# COMPACT_ATOMS: atom_id res chain seq x y z
N MET A 1 -0.87 -24.75 -42.70
CA MET A 1 -2.02 -25.65 -42.96
C MET A 1 -2.95 -25.57 -41.77
N ASP A 2 -4.21 -25.27 -41.99
CA ASP A 2 -5.20 -25.22 -40.91
C ASP A 2 -5.37 -26.62 -40.30
N ARG A 3 -5.55 -26.69 -38.97
CA ARG A 3 -5.63 -27.96 -38.24
C ARG A 3 -6.98 -28.11 -37.55
N VAL A 4 -7.58 -29.29 -37.69
CA VAL A 4 -8.80 -29.69 -36.97
C VAL A 4 -8.40 -30.61 -35.83
N ILE A 5 -8.80 -30.27 -34.60
CA ILE A 5 -8.57 -31.10 -33.42
C ILE A 5 -9.93 -31.54 -32.88
N ILE A 6 -10.16 -32.85 -32.84
CA ILE A 6 -11.38 -33.46 -32.31
C ILE A 6 -11.07 -34.02 -30.92
N ILE A 7 -11.78 -33.53 -29.90
CA ILE A 7 -11.63 -33.99 -28.52
C ILE A 7 -12.95 -34.59 -28.07
N LYS A 8 -12.93 -35.87 -27.66
CA LYS A 8 -14.08 -36.56 -27.06
C LYS A 8 -13.96 -36.47 -25.53
N SER A 9 -14.93 -35.83 -24.88
CA SER A 9 -14.97 -35.71 -23.42
C SER A 9 -16.41 -35.84 -22.92
N ASN A 10 -16.65 -36.73 -21.96
CA ASN A 10 -17.93 -36.91 -21.26
C ASN A 10 -19.16 -36.90 -22.18
N ASN A 11 -19.20 -37.83 -23.15
CA ASN A 11 -20.28 -37.98 -24.14
C ASN A 11 -20.53 -36.77 -25.06
N LYS A 12 -19.65 -35.76 -25.07
CA LYS A 12 -19.69 -34.63 -26.00
C LYS A 12 -18.46 -34.64 -26.90
N LEU A 13 -18.69 -34.41 -28.18
CA LEU A 13 -17.65 -34.22 -29.18
C LEU A 13 -17.39 -32.71 -29.31
N ILE A 14 -16.16 -32.27 -29.02
CA ILE A 14 -15.76 -30.87 -29.15
C ILE A 14 -14.77 -30.77 -30.31
N ILE A 15 -15.13 -30.01 -31.34
CA ILE A 15 -14.30 -29.80 -32.53
C ILE A 15 -13.71 -28.39 -32.47
N LYS A 16 -12.37 -28.30 -32.46
CA LYS A 16 -11.61 -27.06 -32.46
C LYS A 16 -10.95 -26.88 -33.82
N PHE A 17 -11.16 -25.72 -34.44
CA PHE A 17 -10.52 -25.35 -35.69
C PHE A 17 -9.45 -24.28 -35.42
N TRP A 18 -8.22 -24.53 -35.83
CA TRP A 18 -7.13 -23.57 -35.77
C TRP A 18 -6.89 -22.99 -37.16
N ASN A 19 -7.26 -21.71 -37.34
CA ASN A 19 -6.98 -20.97 -38.55
C ASN A 19 -5.59 -20.35 -38.45
N CYS A 20 -4.63 -20.88 -39.23
CA CYS A 20 -3.24 -20.43 -39.21
C CYS A 20 -3.08 -18.97 -39.67
N LYS A 21 -3.94 -18.47 -40.55
CA LYS A 21 -3.86 -17.08 -41.06
C LYS A 21 -4.34 -16.06 -40.03
N GLN A 22 -5.29 -16.43 -39.18
CA GLN A 22 -5.89 -15.52 -38.20
C GLN A 22 -5.34 -15.68 -36.77
N GLN A 23 -4.51 -16.72 -36.53
CA GLN A 23 -4.00 -17.09 -35.21
C GLN A 23 -5.08 -17.14 -34.12
N LYS A 24 -6.29 -17.58 -34.49
CA LYS A 24 -7.44 -17.65 -33.59
C LYS A 24 -8.04 -19.05 -33.60
N LEU A 25 -8.40 -19.49 -32.40
CA LEU A 25 -9.03 -20.77 -32.14
C LEU A 25 -10.55 -20.57 -32.13
N LYS A 26 -11.25 -21.24 -33.05
CA LYS A 26 -12.71 -21.14 -33.17
C LYS A 26 -13.35 -22.46 -32.79
N PHE A 27 -14.39 -22.39 -31.96
CA PHE A 27 -15.25 -23.53 -31.67
C PHE A 27 -16.31 -23.62 -32.75
N LEU A 28 -16.43 -24.80 -33.38
CA LEU A 28 -17.43 -25.04 -34.41
C LEU A 28 -18.52 -25.96 -33.88
N LYS A 29 -19.76 -25.69 -34.28
CA LYS A 29 -20.84 -26.66 -34.11
C LYS A 29 -20.62 -27.82 -35.10
N VAL A 30 -21.11 -29.02 -34.77
CA VAL A 30 -20.89 -30.24 -35.58
C VAL A 30 -21.27 -30.06 -37.04
N LYS A 31 -22.36 -29.34 -37.33
CA LYS A 31 -22.80 -29.03 -38.70
C LYS A 31 -21.83 -28.11 -39.46
N GLU A 32 -21.28 -27.09 -38.80
CA GLU A 32 -20.28 -26.18 -39.40
C GLU A 32 -18.94 -26.90 -39.63
N ALA A 33 -18.56 -27.81 -38.73
CA ALA A 33 -17.38 -28.65 -38.92
C ALA A 33 -17.54 -29.60 -40.12
N TYR A 34 -18.75 -30.13 -40.33
CA TYR A 34 -19.06 -30.97 -41.49
C TYR A 34 -18.96 -30.20 -42.81
N GLU A 35 -19.47 -28.96 -42.87
CA GLU A 35 -19.37 -28.10 -44.07
C GLU A 35 -17.92 -27.68 -44.39
N VAL A 36 -17.09 -27.49 -43.36
CA VAL A 36 -15.65 -27.21 -43.56
C VAL A 36 -14.91 -28.45 -44.06
N LEU A 37 -15.26 -29.64 -43.56
CA LEU A 37 -14.65 -30.91 -43.96
C LEU A 37 -15.15 -31.42 -45.32
N SER A 38 -16.43 -31.22 -45.67
CA SER A 38 -16.99 -31.65 -46.95
C SER A 38 -16.48 -30.81 -48.13
N ASN A 39 -16.15 -29.54 -47.88
CA ASN A 39 -15.50 -28.67 -48.85
C ASN A 39 -14.00 -28.98 -49.04
N GLN A 40 -13.39 -29.76 -48.12
CA GLN A 40 -12.06 -30.32 -48.31
C GLN A 40 -12.20 -31.70 -48.94
N GLN A 41 -12.15 -31.75 -50.28
CA GLN A 41 -12.18 -33.00 -51.05
C GLN A 41 -11.05 -33.96 -50.62
N SER A 42 -11.36 -34.90 -49.72
CA SER A 42 -10.60 -36.15 -49.57
C SER A 42 -11.55 -37.28 -49.20
N LYS A 43 -11.69 -38.24 -50.11
CA LYS A 43 -12.48 -39.48 -50.01
C LYS A 43 -12.17 -40.26 -48.72
N LEU A 44 -13.20 -40.56 -47.93
CA LEU A 44 -13.23 -41.68 -46.98
C LEU A 44 -14.63 -42.31 -47.08
N THR A 45 -14.70 -43.52 -47.62
CA THR A 45 -15.92 -44.28 -47.89
C THR A 45 -16.46 -45.00 -46.64
N TYR A 46 -17.76 -45.27 -46.66
CA TYR A 46 -18.65 -45.61 -45.55
C TYR A 46 -18.66 -47.12 -45.17
N ASP A 47 -17.82 -47.95 -45.78
CA ASP A 47 -17.95 -49.42 -45.74
C ASP A 47 -17.39 -50.11 -44.48
N ASN A 48 -16.80 -49.37 -43.53
CA ASN A 48 -16.11 -49.98 -42.38
C ASN A 48 -16.95 -50.11 -41.10
N LEU A 49 -18.27 -49.95 -41.14
CA LEU A 49 -19.06 -49.88 -39.92
C LEU A 49 -20.14 -50.95 -39.69
N ILE A 50 -20.57 -51.77 -40.68
CA ILE A 50 -21.58 -52.81 -40.42
C ILE A 50 -21.45 -54.03 -41.36
N GLY A 51 -21.14 -55.20 -40.80
CA GLY A 51 -21.28 -56.56 -41.38
C GLY A 51 -20.96 -57.58 -40.28
N ASN A 52 -21.51 -58.79 -40.14
CA ASN A 52 -22.35 -59.67 -40.95
C ASN A 52 -22.93 -60.74 -39.99
N THR A 53 -24.20 -61.12 -40.10
CA THR A 53 -24.72 -62.45 -39.69
C THR A 53 -26.14 -62.63 -40.25
N PHE A 54 -26.29 -63.46 -41.27
CA PHE A 54 -27.38 -64.46 -41.42
C PHE A 54 -27.19 -65.18 -42.76
N GLY A 55 -26.88 -66.48 -42.70
CA GLY A 55 -26.86 -67.39 -43.85
C GLY A 55 -28.23 -68.02 -44.05
N GLN A 56 -28.65 -68.16 -45.32
CA GLN A 56 -29.81 -68.95 -45.73
C GLN A 56 -29.31 -70.24 -46.39
N GLU A 57 -29.74 -71.38 -45.86
CA GLU A 57 -29.65 -72.69 -46.50
C GLU A 57 -30.96 -72.96 -47.25
N TYR A 58 -30.86 -73.35 -48.53
CA TYR A 58 -31.97 -73.86 -49.34
C TYR A 58 -32.00 -75.40 -49.25
N TYR A 59 -33.17 -75.97 -48.98
CA TYR A 59 -33.45 -77.40 -49.14
C TYR A 59 -34.31 -77.59 -50.39
N ASP A 60 -33.80 -78.33 -51.37
CA ASP A 60 -34.56 -78.85 -52.50
C ASP A 60 -35.35 -80.10 -52.05
N PHE A 61 -36.67 -80.08 -52.23
CA PHE A 61 -37.54 -81.25 -52.09
C PHE A 61 -38.07 -81.63 -53.47
N GLU A 62 -37.62 -82.77 -53.99
CA GLU A 62 -38.22 -83.43 -55.15
C GLU A 62 -39.50 -84.16 -54.72
N GLU A 63 -40.60 -83.93 -55.43
CA GLU A 63 -41.88 -84.65 -55.25
C GLU A 63 -41.86 -86.03 -55.91
N PRO A 64 -42.20 -87.12 -55.21
CA PRO A 64 -42.48 -88.40 -55.84
C PRO A 64 -43.94 -88.51 -56.29
N LYS A 65 -44.13 -89.05 -57.51
CA LYS A 65 -45.43 -89.26 -58.16
C LYS A 65 -46.27 -90.35 -57.46
N GLN A 66 -47.55 -90.03 -57.28
CA GLN A 66 -48.60 -90.84 -56.65
C GLN A 66 -48.90 -92.16 -57.38
N SER A 67 -49.15 -93.22 -56.60
CA SER A 67 -49.75 -94.47 -57.05
C SER A 67 -50.71 -95.00 -55.98
N GLN A 68 -51.98 -94.70 -56.21
CA GLN A 68 -53.24 -95.20 -55.65
C GLN A 68 -53.19 -96.47 -54.78
N ASN A 69 -53.07 -96.28 -53.47
CA ASN A 69 -53.80 -97.06 -52.46
C ASN A 69 -53.91 -96.24 -51.15
N ASP A 70 -54.41 -95.02 -51.30
CA ASP A 70 -54.05 -93.90 -50.44
C ASP A 70 -54.88 -93.74 -49.15
N LYS A 71 -55.99 -94.46 -48.96
CA LYS A 71 -56.85 -94.15 -47.79
C LYS A 71 -56.32 -94.72 -46.47
N ALA A 72 -56.00 -96.01 -46.43
CA ALA A 72 -55.42 -96.64 -45.23
C ALA A 72 -53.99 -96.14 -44.95
N TYR A 73 -53.21 -95.90 -46.00
CA TYR A 73 -51.87 -95.34 -45.90
C TYR A 73 -51.90 -93.88 -45.39
N ASN A 74 -52.83 -93.04 -45.87
CA ASN A 74 -52.96 -91.67 -45.37
C ASN A 74 -53.50 -91.61 -43.94
N GLU A 75 -54.42 -92.50 -43.53
CA GLU A 75 -54.90 -92.55 -42.13
C GLU A 75 -53.79 -92.99 -41.16
N GLN A 76 -52.98 -93.99 -41.55
CA GLN A 76 -51.85 -94.44 -40.75
C GLN A 76 -50.74 -93.38 -40.69
N ARG A 77 -50.51 -92.67 -41.81
CA ARG A 77 -49.59 -91.53 -41.91
C ARG A 77 -50.05 -90.33 -41.07
N GLU A 78 -51.35 -90.04 -41.03
CA GLU A 78 -51.92 -88.99 -40.15
C GLU A 78 -51.77 -89.36 -38.66
N LEU A 79 -52.04 -90.61 -38.28
CA LEU A 79 -51.80 -91.09 -36.92
C LEU A 79 -50.31 -91.02 -36.52
N GLU A 80 -49.41 -91.31 -37.46
CA GLU A 80 -47.97 -91.19 -37.25
C GLU A 80 -47.53 -89.73 -37.16
N PHE A 81 -48.06 -88.84 -38.00
CA PHE A 81 -47.84 -87.40 -37.91
C PHE A 81 -48.35 -86.82 -36.60
N GLU A 82 -49.50 -87.26 -36.11
CA GLU A 82 -50.04 -86.78 -34.84
C GLU A 82 -49.17 -87.26 -33.66
N ARG A 83 -48.68 -88.50 -33.69
CA ARG A 83 -47.66 -88.96 -32.71
C ARG A 83 -46.38 -88.14 -32.78
N ILE A 84 -45.91 -87.77 -33.98
CA ILE A 84 -44.74 -86.92 -34.17
C ILE A 84 -45.01 -85.50 -33.64
N ARG A 85 -46.18 -84.92 -33.90
CA ARG A 85 -46.59 -83.60 -33.39
C ARG A 85 -46.62 -83.59 -31.87
N GLN A 86 -47.23 -84.59 -31.23
CA GLN A 86 -47.25 -84.72 -29.77
C GLN A 86 -45.84 -84.86 -29.17
N LYS A 87 -44.93 -85.60 -29.85
CA LYS A 87 -43.52 -85.68 -29.46
C LYS A 87 -42.77 -84.35 -29.62
N ILE A 88 -43.05 -83.59 -30.68
CA ILE A 88 -42.46 -82.25 -30.90
C ILE A 88 -42.96 -81.29 -29.82
N ILE A 89 -44.27 -81.26 -29.54
CA ILE A 89 -44.86 -80.39 -28.50
C ILE A 89 -44.23 -80.69 -27.14
N SER A 90 -44.23 -81.95 -26.71
CA SER A 90 -43.62 -82.35 -25.42
C SER A 90 -42.12 -82.04 -25.34
N ARG A 91 -41.35 -82.23 -26.42
CA ARG A 91 -39.94 -81.83 -26.48
C ARG A 91 -39.76 -80.31 -26.36
N THR A 92 -40.60 -79.53 -27.05
CA THR A 92 -40.53 -78.06 -26.96
C THR A 92 -40.92 -77.53 -25.58
N GLU A 93 -41.85 -78.19 -24.88
CA GLU A 93 -42.21 -77.85 -23.51
C GLU A 93 -41.07 -78.16 -22.53
N ILE A 94 -40.43 -79.33 -22.67
CA ILE A 94 -39.24 -79.69 -21.88
C ILE A 94 -38.09 -78.72 -22.12
N GLU A 95 -37.81 -78.34 -23.37
CA GLU A 95 -36.76 -77.37 -23.70
C GLU A 95 -37.07 -75.97 -23.15
N LYS A 96 -38.34 -75.54 -23.17
CA LYS A 96 -38.75 -74.27 -22.54
C LYS A 96 -38.55 -74.31 -21.02
N GLU A 97 -38.86 -75.43 -20.38
CA GLU A 97 -38.71 -75.58 -18.93
C GLU A 97 -37.24 -75.67 -18.51
N LEU A 98 -36.39 -76.35 -19.29
CA LEU A 98 -34.94 -76.34 -19.07
C LEU A 98 -34.36 -74.94 -19.19
N LYS A 99 -34.74 -74.17 -20.23
CA LYS A 99 -34.31 -72.77 -20.39
C LYS A 99 -34.78 -71.89 -19.22
N ARG A 100 -35.99 -72.11 -18.69
CA ARG A 100 -36.47 -71.40 -17.49
C ARG A 100 -35.60 -71.70 -16.27
N ARG A 101 -35.23 -72.97 -16.05
CA ARG A 101 -34.34 -73.36 -14.94
C ARG A 101 -32.95 -72.76 -15.07
N GLU A 102 -32.35 -72.80 -16.26
CA GLU A 102 -31.06 -72.18 -16.53
C GLU A 102 -31.09 -70.66 -16.30
N ASN A 103 -32.16 -69.99 -16.72
CA ASN A 103 -32.32 -68.56 -16.49
C ASN A 103 -32.47 -68.24 -14.99
N LEU A 104 -33.25 -69.04 -14.26
CA LEU A 104 -33.42 -68.88 -12.81
C LEU A 104 -32.10 -69.10 -12.07
N GLU A 105 -31.27 -70.06 -12.50
CA GLU A 105 -29.95 -70.30 -11.91
C GLU A 105 -28.98 -69.16 -12.20
N LYS A 106 -28.98 -68.63 -13.43
CA LYS A 106 -28.21 -67.42 -13.78
C LYS A 106 -28.63 -66.21 -12.96
N GLU A 107 -29.92 -66.00 -12.74
CA GLU A 107 -30.43 -64.93 -11.88
C GLU A 107 -29.95 -65.08 -10.44
N LYS A 108 -29.97 -66.30 -9.88
CA LYS A 108 -29.42 -66.57 -8.54
C LYS A 108 -27.92 -66.27 -8.45
N GLN A 109 -27.13 -66.64 -9.47
CA GLN A 109 -25.70 -66.34 -9.50
C GLN A 109 -25.42 -64.83 -9.60
N ILE A 110 -26.20 -64.10 -10.42
CA ILE A 110 -26.10 -62.64 -10.52
C ILE A 110 -26.43 -61.98 -9.18
N GLU A 111 -27.47 -62.44 -8.49
CA GLU A 111 -27.88 -61.88 -7.21
C GLU A 111 -26.84 -62.14 -6.11
N LEU A 112 -26.26 -63.34 -6.07
CA LEU A 112 -25.16 -63.66 -5.14
C LEU A 112 -23.95 -62.74 -5.38
N LYS A 113 -23.58 -62.51 -6.65
CA LYS A 113 -22.49 -61.60 -7.00
C LYS A 113 -22.78 -60.15 -6.60
N ARG A 114 -24.02 -59.69 -6.73
CA ARG A 114 -24.43 -58.35 -6.27
C ARG A 114 -24.30 -58.22 -4.75
N GLN A 115 -24.65 -59.26 -3.99
CA GLN A 115 -24.50 -59.26 -2.53
C GLN A 115 -23.03 -59.20 -2.12
N GLU A 116 -22.14 -59.96 -2.77
CA GLU A 116 -20.70 -59.89 -2.53
C GLU A 116 -20.10 -58.51 -2.88
N ASP A 117 -20.48 -57.94 -4.02
CA ASP A 117 -20.02 -56.61 -4.43
C ASP A 117 -20.52 -55.51 -3.47
N ASN A 118 -21.76 -55.63 -2.97
CA ASN A 118 -22.30 -54.72 -1.97
C ASN A 118 -21.53 -54.82 -0.65
N LYS A 119 -21.21 -56.04 -0.19
CA LYS A 119 -20.40 -56.25 1.02
C LYS A 119 -19.00 -55.65 0.88
N LYS A 120 -18.33 -55.86 -0.26
CA LYS A 120 -17.03 -55.23 -0.56
C LYS A 120 -17.10 -53.71 -0.58
N ARG A 121 -18.18 -53.13 -1.14
CA ARG A 121 -18.39 -51.68 -1.14
C ARG A 121 -18.60 -51.12 0.28
N GLU A 122 -19.30 -51.84 1.14
CA GLU A 122 -19.46 -51.44 2.55
C GLU A 122 -18.14 -51.51 3.31
N GLU A 123 -17.33 -52.55 3.10
CA GLU A 123 -15.99 -52.67 3.70
C GLU A 123 -15.07 -51.54 3.24
N MET A 124 -15.05 -51.22 1.94
CA MET A 124 -14.30 -50.06 1.41
C MET A 124 -14.78 -48.74 2.01
N ARG A 125 -16.10 -48.54 2.19
CA ARG A 125 -16.63 -47.34 2.85
C ARG A 125 -16.20 -47.24 4.31
N LYS A 126 -16.17 -48.35 5.04
CA LYS A 126 -15.68 -48.39 6.43
C LYS A 126 -14.19 -48.03 6.49
N GLN A 127 -13.36 -48.59 5.62
CA GLN A 127 -11.94 -48.26 5.53
C GLN A 127 -11.71 -46.79 5.18
N ALA A 128 -12.44 -46.25 4.21
CA ALA A 128 -12.33 -44.83 3.84
C ALA A 128 -12.75 -43.90 4.99
N LEU A 129 -13.79 -44.25 5.74
CA LEU A 129 -14.22 -43.49 6.92
C LEU A 129 -13.17 -43.51 8.03
N GLU A 130 -12.52 -44.66 8.25
CA GLU A 130 -11.48 -44.79 9.27
C GLU A 130 -10.22 -43.97 8.89
N GLN A 131 -9.78 -44.05 7.63
CA GLN A 131 -8.72 -43.18 7.10
C GLN A 131 -9.05 -41.69 7.24
N GLN A 132 -10.32 -41.31 7.00
CA GLN A 132 -10.75 -39.94 7.17
C GLN A 132 -10.70 -39.49 8.64
N LYS A 133 -11.04 -40.37 9.60
CA LYS A 133 -10.90 -40.08 11.03
C LYS A 133 -9.45 -39.93 11.45
N GLU A 134 -8.55 -40.79 10.97
CA GLU A 134 -7.11 -40.71 11.24
C GLU A 134 -6.54 -39.39 10.72
N GLN A 135 -6.87 -39.00 9.48
CA GLN A 135 -6.48 -37.70 8.93
C GLN A 135 -7.01 -36.52 9.74
N TRP A 136 -8.25 -36.62 10.24
CA TRP A 136 -8.84 -35.58 11.06
C TRP A 136 -8.17 -35.47 12.43
N GLN A 137 -7.78 -36.60 13.04
CA GLN A 137 -7.00 -36.64 14.28
C GLN A 137 -5.62 -36.01 14.09
N GLN A 138 -4.91 -36.36 13.01
CA GLN A 138 -3.61 -35.74 12.69
C GLN A 138 -3.72 -34.23 12.48
N MET A 139 -4.73 -33.76 11.75
CA MET A 139 -4.97 -32.32 11.60
C MET A 139 -5.28 -31.63 12.92
N LYS A 140 -6.02 -32.30 13.81
CA LYS A 140 -6.33 -31.76 15.13
C LYS A 140 -5.07 -31.58 15.98
N GLU A 141 -4.18 -32.58 15.99
CA GLU A 141 -2.89 -32.48 16.70
C GLU A 141 -2.01 -31.35 16.14
N ILE A 142 -1.96 -31.19 14.81
CA ILE A 142 -1.24 -30.08 14.17
C ILE A 142 -1.83 -28.73 14.60
N PHE A 143 -3.16 -28.61 14.65
CA PHE A 143 -3.82 -27.39 15.06
C PHE A 143 -3.59 -27.06 16.54
N ASP A 144 -3.66 -28.07 17.41
CA ASP A 144 -3.41 -27.90 18.85
C ASP A 144 -1.95 -27.47 19.10
N ASN A 145 -0.98 -28.03 18.37
CA ASN A 145 0.42 -27.60 18.41
C ASN A 145 0.60 -26.16 17.92
N TYR A 146 -0.05 -25.79 16.81
CA TYR A 146 0.00 -24.43 16.28
C TYR A 146 -0.58 -23.40 17.28
N GLN A 147 -1.67 -23.75 17.98
CA GLN A 147 -2.22 -22.88 19.02
C GLN A 147 -1.26 -22.71 20.22
N GLN A 148 -0.52 -23.76 20.59
CA GLN A 148 0.50 -23.65 21.64
C GLN A 148 1.65 -22.74 21.21
N ASP A 149 2.12 -22.85 19.97
CA ASP A 149 3.18 -22.01 19.42
C ASP A 149 2.75 -20.53 19.34
N ASP A 150 1.53 -20.25 18.87
CA ASP A 150 0.95 -18.90 18.85
C ASP A 150 0.88 -18.29 20.27
N MET A 151 0.49 -19.09 21.27
CA MET A 151 0.46 -18.66 22.67
C MET A 151 1.87 -18.39 23.23
N GLN A 152 2.87 -19.19 22.87
CA GLN A 152 4.26 -18.95 23.25
C GLN A 152 4.81 -17.68 22.58
N TYR A 153 4.49 -17.47 21.29
CA TYR A 153 4.86 -16.28 20.55
C TYR A 153 4.26 -15.02 21.17
N LEU A 154 2.97 -15.04 21.53
CA LEU A 154 2.32 -13.92 22.20
C LEU A 154 2.96 -13.59 23.56
N LYS A 155 3.30 -14.62 24.35
CA LYS A 155 4.03 -14.44 25.62
C LYS A 155 5.41 -13.81 25.39
N HIS A 156 6.13 -14.24 24.37
CA HIS A 156 7.42 -13.68 24.00
C HIS A 156 7.29 -12.20 23.59
N GLN A 157 6.29 -11.86 22.78
CA GLN A 157 6.01 -10.49 22.36
C GLN A 157 5.65 -9.59 23.55
N GLN A 158 4.83 -10.08 24.49
CA GLN A 158 4.54 -9.36 25.74
C GLN A 158 5.79 -9.17 26.61
N ALA A 159 6.72 -10.11 26.62
CA ALA A 159 8.00 -9.96 27.32
C ALA A 159 8.88 -8.89 26.65
N GLN A 160 8.97 -8.88 25.31
CA GLN A 160 9.70 -7.85 24.56
C GLN A 160 9.12 -6.45 24.78
N ASN A 161 7.79 -6.31 24.76
CA ASN A 161 7.14 -5.03 25.03
C ASN A 161 7.44 -4.52 26.44
N ARG A 162 7.43 -5.39 27.46
CA ARG A 162 7.83 -5.02 28.83
C ARG A 162 9.29 -4.58 28.92
N LEU A 163 10.20 -5.24 28.21
CA LEU A 163 11.60 -4.81 28.12
C LEU A 163 11.73 -3.44 27.46
N PHE A 164 10.96 -3.19 26.40
CA PHE A 164 10.94 -1.89 25.72
C PHE A 164 10.41 -0.78 26.64
N GLU A 165 9.33 -1.03 27.39
CA GLU A 165 8.79 -0.09 28.36
C GLU A 165 9.79 0.22 29.48
N MET A 166 10.48 -0.79 30.02
CA MET A 166 11.54 -0.57 31.03
C MET A 166 12.68 0.27 30.47
N ASN A 167 13.17 -0.03 29.27
CA ASN A 167 14.23 0.75 28.62
C ASN A 167 13.80 2.20 28.35
N TYR A 168 12.52 2.43 28.01
CA TYR A 168 11.98 3.77 27.82
C TYR A 168 11.94 4.56 29.13
N ILE A 169 11.47 3.94 30.21
CA ILE A 169 11.45 4.52 31.56
C ILE A 169 12.87 4.87 32.02
N GLU A 170 13.83 3.97 31.80
CA GLU A 170 15.24 4.19 32.17
C GLU A 170 15.84 5.40 31.44
N ARG A 171 15.59 5.56 30.13
CA ARG A 171 16.06 6.73 29.38
C ARG A 171 15.44 8.03 29.88
N HIS A 172 14.15 8.02 30.23
CA HIS A 172 13.48 9.19 30.80
C HIS A 172 14.06 9.56 32.15
N LEU A 173 14.30 8.59 33.03
CA LEU A 173 14.98 8.81 34.32
C LEU A 173 16.39 9.39 34.13
N GLN A 174 17.18 8.88 33.18
CA GLN A 174 18.50 9.42 32.87
C GLN A 174 18.42 10.87 32.34
N GLN A 175 17.41 11.16 31.51
CA GLN A 175 17.19 12.52 30.99
C GLN A 175 16.76 13.48 32.10
N GLU A 176 15.86 13.07 33.00
CA GLU A 176 15.46 13.86 34.16
C GLU A 176 16.64 14.15 35.08
N GLN A 177 17.49 13.16 35.37
CA GLN A 177 18.74 13.36 36.12
C GLN A 177 19.69 14.34 35.42
N SER A 178 19.85 14.22 34.10
CA SER A 178 20.68 15.16 33.33
C SER A 178 20.13 16.59 33.39
N ASN A 179 18.81 16.75 33.28
CA ASN A 179 18.15 18.07 33.37
C ASN A 179 18.30 18.67 34.77
N GLU A 180 18.16 17.86 35.82
CA GLU A 180 18.35 18.31 37.20
C GLU A 180 19.80 18.76 37.45
N ASN A 181 20.77 18.00 36.94
CA ASN A 181 22.19 18.39 36.99
C ASN A 181 22.43 19.71 36.24
N GLN A 182 21.79 19.94 35.09
CA GLN A 182 21.88 21.21 34.37
C GLN A 182 21.29 22.37 35.18
N ARG A 183 20.13 22.20 35.82
CA ARG A 183 19.54 23.22 36.69
C ARG A 183 20.46 23.59 37.85
N GLN A 184 21.07 22.59 38.51
CA GLN A 184 22.04 22.83 39.58
C GLN A 184 23.26 23.62 39.09
N ILE A 185 23.75 23.33 37.89
CA ILE A 185 24.85 24.08 37.26
C ILE A 185 24.40 25.53 36.98
N GLU A 186 23.22 25.74 36.42
CA GLU A 186 22.67 27.08 36.15
C GLU A 186 22.47 27.90 37.43
N GLU A 187 22.00 27.28 38.51
CA GLU A 187 21.86 27.91 39.83
C GLU A 187 23.22 28.36 40.38
N LEU A 188 24.26 27.51 40.26
CA LEU A 188 25.62 27.87 40.65
C LEU A 188 26.17 29.04 39.82
N TYR A 189 25.92 29.06 38.51
CA TYR A 189 26.29 30.19 37.65
C TYR A 189 25.57 31.49 38.02
N LEU A 190 24.27 31.43 38.29
CA LEU A 190 23.49 32.59 38.74
C LEU A 190 23.99 33.11 40.08
N GLN A 191 24.36 32.21 41.00
CA GLN A 191 24.94 32.57 42.29
C GLN A 191 26.30 33.27 42.13
N ASP A 192 27.20 32.74 41.27
CA ASP A 192 28.48 33.39 40.96
C ASP A 192 28.28 34.77 40.32
N TYR A 193 27.34 34.88 39.39
CA TYR A 193 27.02 36.14 38.73
C TYR A 193 26.53 37.20 39.73
N GLN A 194 25.62 36.84 40.64
CA GLN A 194 25.16 37.73 41.71
C GLN A 194 26.31 38.12 42.65
N ASN A 195 27.26 37.22 42.92
CA ASN A 195 28.45 37.53 43.71
C ASN A 195 29.36 38.55 43.00
N ARG A 196 29.54 38.43 41.68
CA ARG A 196 30.30 39.40 40.87
C ARG A 196 29.65 40.78 40.86
N ILE A 197 28.33 40.88 40.73
CA ILE A 197 27.60 42.15 40.84
C ILE A 197 27.85 42.78 42.21
N ARG A 198 27.65 42.02 43.30
CA ARG A 198 27.90 42.50 44.67
C ARG A 198 29.36 42.93 44.89
N PHE A 199 30.31 42.26 44.23
CA PHE A 199 31.72 42.64 44.26
C PHE A 199 31.97 43.96 43.53
N GLN A 200 31.43 44.13 42.32
CA GLN A 200 31.54 45.37 41.55
C GLN A 200 30.90 46.56 42.28
N GLU A 201 29.75 46.37 42.91
CA GLU A 201 29.09 47.40 43.72
C GLU A 201 29.94 47.83 44.92
N ARG A 202 30.59 46.87 45.61
CA ARG A 202 31.53 47.17 46.70
C ARG A 202 32.71 48.00 46.19
N HIS A 203 33.32 47.59 45.09
CA HIS A 203 34.41 48.36 44.48
C HIS A 203 33.98 49.75 44.05
N LYS A 204 32.80 49.91 43.44
CA LYS A 204 32.27 51.22 43.06
C LYS A 204 32.13 52.14 44.28
N LYS A 205 31.58 51.63 45.38
CA LYS A 205 31.48 52.37 46.66
C LYS A 205 32.85 52.76 47.21
N GLU A 206 33.85 51.90 47.11
CA GLU A 206 35.23 52.21 47.51
C GLU A 206 35.88 53.27 46.61
N TYR A 207 35.71 53.17 45.30
CA TYR A 207 36.16 54.19 44.35
C TYR A 207 35.50 55.55 44.60
N GLU A 208 34.20 55.58 44.92
CA GLU A 208 33.51 56.82 45.31
C GLU A 208 34.05 57.41 46.60
N LYS A 209 34.39 56.58 47.60
CA LYS A 209 35.08 57.03 48.83
C LYS A 209 36.46 57.61 48.51
N LEU A 210 37.26 56.95 47.69
CA LEU A 210 38.57 57.42 47.25
C LEU A 210 38.46 58.74 46.48
N ARG A 211 37.46 58.86 45.59
CA ARG A 211 37.22 60.10 44.84
C ARG A 211 36.85 61.27 45.76
N LYS A 212 36.00 61.03 46.76
CA LYS A 212 35.68 62.03 47.80
C LYS A 212 36.93 62.43 48.60
N TRP A 213 37.76 61.46 48.97
CA TRP A 213 39.03 61.70 49.64
C TRP A 213 40.00 62.53 48.79
N ASN A 214 40.19 62.20 47.52
CA ASN A 214 41.03 62.96 46.60
C ASN A 214 40.51 64.39 46.37
N SER A 215 39.19 64.58 46.36
CA SER A 215 38.60 65.92 46.34
C SER A 215 38.97 66.72 47.58
N LEU A 216 38.88 66.12 48.77
CA LEU A 216 39.27 66.76 50.02
C LEU A 216 40.76 67.10 50.06
N ILE A 217 41.63 66.21 49.55
CA ILE A 217 43.07 66.48 49.44
C ILE A 217 43.31 67.70 48.54
N LYS A 218 42.69 67.76 47.36
CA LYS A 218 42.81 68.94 46.46
C LYS A 218 42.30 70.23 47.10
N ASP A 219 41.20 70.17 47.85
CA ASP A 219 40.68 71.33 48.59
C ASP A 219 41.64 71.79 49.69
N ILE A 220 42.35 70.85 50.35
CA ILE A 220 43.41 71.16 51.31
C ILE A 220 44.61 71.77 50.58
N GLU A 221 45.11 71.15 49.51
CA GLU A 221 46.25 71.64 48.72
C GLU A 221 46.01 73.08 48.23
N THR A 222 44.84 73.35 47.63
CA THR A 222 44.48 74.69 47.14
C THR A 222 44.35 75.73 48.26
N LYS A 223 43.88 75.33 49.46
CA LYS A 223 43.88 76.21 50.64
C LYS A 223 45.30 76.47 51.16
N THR A 224 46.16 75.46 51.12
CA THR A 224 47.56 75.55 51.58
C THR A 224 48.38 76.40 50.62
N GLU A 225 48.20 76.28 49.30
CA GLU A 225 48.78 77.17 48.28
C GLU A 225 48.31 78.63 48.46
N LYS A 226 47.03 78.85 48.78
CA LYS A 226 46.51 80.19 49.11
C LYS A 226 47.06 80.77 50.42
N GLN A 227 47.43 79.93 51.38
CA GLN A 227 48.12 80.35 52.61
C GLN A 227 49.61 80.61 52.37
N ASN A 228 50.30 79.74 51.64
CA ASN A 228 51.72 79.86 51.33
C ASN A 228 52.00 81.02 50.35
N SER A 229 51.07 81.34 49.44
CA SER A 229 51.14 82.55 48.60
C SER A 229 50.96 83.87 49.39
N LYS A 230 50.46 83.80 50.64
CA LYS A 230 50.41 84.93 51.58
C LYS A 230 51.58 84.97 52.57
N GLN A 231 52.37 83.90 52.67
CA GLN A 231 53.52 83.80 53.58
C GLN A 231 54.63 82.98 52.91
N ILE A 232 55.43 83.67 52.11
CA ILE A 232 56.88 83.50 51.79
C ILE A 232 57.14 84.70 50.86
N ASN A 233 57.60 85.88 51.29
CA ASN A 233 58.84 86.18 52.01
C ASN A 233 59.13 85.43 53.32
N GLN A 234 60.36 84.90 53.34
CA GLN A 234 61.17 84.44 54.46
C GLN A 234 61.00 82.99 54.97
N THR A 235 61.91 82.17 54.43
CA THR A 235 62.84 81.23 55.10
C THR A 235 62.33 79.95 55.78
N GLU A 236 62.88 78.85 55.25
CA GLU A 236 63.37 77.63 55.92
C GLU A 236 62.39 76.81 56.78
N SER A 237 62.02 75.62 56.27
CA SER A 237 62.30 74.35 56.95
C SER A 237 61.70 73.16 56.19
N THR A 238 62.54 72.62 55.32
CA THR A 238 62.64 71.20 54.98
C THR A 238 62.56 70.36 56.27
N ILE A 239 61.65 69.36 56.36
CA ILE A 239 61.82 68.05 57.06
C ILE A 239 60.49 67.26 57.26
N ILE A 240 59.28 67.84 57.17
CA ILE A 240 58.05 67.10 57.61
C ILE A 240 57.36 66.25 56.51
N VAL A 241 57.79 66.31 55.25
CA VAL A 241 57.13 65.58 54.14
C VAL A 241 57.45 64.07 54.13
N GLY A 242 58.49 63.62 54.82
CA GLY A 242 58.91 62.21 54.85
C GLY A 242 58.10 61.28 55.77
N ALA A 243 57.39 61.81 56.76
CA ALA A 243 56.74 60.99 57.80
C ALA A 243 55.29 60.58 57.46
N ILE A 244 54.61 61.31 56.56
CA ILE A 244 53.18 61.07 56.25
C ILE A 244 53.01 59.96 55.19
N ILE A 245 54.00 59.77 54.32
CA ILE A 245 53.96 58.73 53.27
C ILE A 245 54.20 57.32 53.85
N GLY A 246 54.88 57.22 54.99
CA GLY A 246 55.16 55.93 55.66
C GLY A 246 53.97 55.26 56.36
N LEU A 247 52.94 56.02 56.75
CA LEU A 247 51.77 55.48 57.48
C LEU A 247 50.65 54.96 56.58
N ILE A 248 50.64 55.32 55.29
CA ILE A 248 49.56 54.95 54.36
C ILE A 248 49.75 53.53 53.79
N VAL A 249 50.97 52.99 53.77
CA VAL A 249 51.28 51.68 53.18
C VAL A 249 50.94 50.50 54.12
N VAL A 250 50.87 50.71 55.44
CA VAL A 250 50.64 49.62 56.42
C VAL A 250 49.15 49.28 56.60
N ALA A 251 48.22 50.20 56.28
CA ALA A 251 46.79 49.97 56.49
C ALA A 251 46.09 49.15 55.38
N PHE A 252 46.76 48.86 54.26
CA PHE A 252 46.15 48.16 53.11
C PHE A 252 46.37 46.64 53.07
N LEU A 253 47.15 46.05 53.99
CA LEU A 253 47.56 44.63 53.91
C LEU A 253 46.85 43.67 54.89
N SER A 254 45.84 44.10 55.65
CA SER A 254 45.24 43.22 56.67
C SER A 254 43.71 43.29 56.71
N TYR A 255 43.02 42.54 55.83
CA TYR A 255 41.67 42.02 56.12
C TYR A 255 41.30 40.80 55.23
N PRO A 256 41.19 39.58 55.79
CA PRO A 256 40.64 38.41 55.10
C PRO A 256 39.13 38.20 55.36
N LEU A 257 38.52 37.46 54.42
CA LEU A 257 37.11 37.06 54.31
C LEU A 257 36.58 36.23 55.49
N LEU A 258 35.31 36.46 55.86
CA LEU A 258 34.43 35.50 56.55
C LEU A 258 32.98 35.65 56.04
N ILE A 259 32.47 34.65 55.33
CA ILE A 259 31.05 34.50 55.00
C ILE A 259 30.58 33.16 55.55
N SER A 260 29.56 33.20 56.40
CA SER A 260 28.90 32.07 57.05
C SER A 260 27.52 31.83 56.39
N ASN A 261 27.20 30.56 56.10
CA ASN A 261 25.94 30.10 55.51
C ASN A 261 24.88 29.86 56.61
N LYS A 262 23.60 30.15 56.31
CA LYS A 262 22.44 29.82 57.14
C LYS A 262 21.32 29.14 56.33
N ASP A 263 21.11 27.87 56.68
CA ASP A 263 19.90 27.06 56.82
C ASP A 263 18.61 27.37 56.03
N GLY A 264 18.17 26.37 55.26
CA GLY A 264 16.81 26.21 54.74
C GLY A 264 15.91 25.42 55.70
N LYS A 265 14.62 25.80 55.76
CA LYS A 265 13.55 25.06 56.44
C LYS A 265 12.54 24.54 55.42
N GLN A 266 12.30 23.23 55.47
CA GLN A 266 11.22 22.51 54.80
C GLN A 266 9.85 22.86 55.44
N GLN A 267 8.84 23.11 54.62
CA GLN A 267 7.44 23.17 55.03
C GLN A 267 6.72 21.88 54.62
N SER A 268 6.06 21.25 55.60
CA SER A 268 5.26 20.05 55.43
C SER A 268 3.85 20.36 54.94
N SER A 269 3.37 19.49 54.06
CA SER A 269 2.06 19.49 53.41
C SER A 269 0.96 18.98 54.35
N ASN A 270 -0.07 19.81 54.57
CA ASN A 270 -1.35 19.38 55.14
C ASN A 270 -2.38 19.24 54.01
N ASN A 271 -2.69 18.00 53.65
CA ASN A 271 -3.72 17.67 52.66
C ASN A 271 -5.12 17.78 53.30
N LYS A 272 -5.89 18.79 52.90
CA LYS A 272 -7.35 18.80 53.05
C LYS A 272 -7.97 18.23 51.77
N SER A 273 -8.82 17.22 51.90
CA SER A 273 -9.58 16.66 50.77
C SER A 273 -10.60 17.69 50.28
N GLU A 274 -10.33 18.30 49.13
CA GLU A 274 -11.28 19.20 48.47
C GLU A 274 -12.42 18.41 47.80
N ASP A 275 -13.65 18.90 47.99
CA ASP A 275 -14.87 18.35 47.42
C ASP A 275 -15.02 18.81 45.96
N TYR A 276 -14.58 17.96 45.04
CA TYR A 276 -14.57 18.20 43.59
C TYR A 276 -15.97 18.29 42.95
N SER A 277 -17.06 18.03 43.70
CA SER A 277 -18.43 18.11 43.17
C SER A 277 -18.84 19.52 42.74
N LYS A 278 -18.14 20.56 43.25
CA LYS A 278 -18.36 21.98 42.90
C LYS A 278 -17.46 22.49 41.77
N MET A 279 -16.44 21.74 41.36
CA MET A 279 -15.58 22.10 40.22
C MET A 279 -16.18 21.57 38.91
N ARG A 280 -17.40 22.01 38.55
CA ARG A 280 -17.85 21.87 37.16
C ARG A 280 -17.16 22.95 36.34
N THR A 281 -16.03 22.60 35.76
CA THR A 281 -15.34 23.45 34.76
C THR A 281 -16.26 23.58 33.55
N GLN A 282 -17.01 24.68 33.46
CA GLN A 282 -17.71 25.05 32.24
C GLN A 282 -16.64 25.45 31.22
N VAL A 283 -16.23 24.51 30.38
CA VAL A 283 -15.40 24.82 29.22
C VAL A 283 -16.30 25.56 28.23
N LEU A 284 -16.28 26.88 28.27
CA LEU A 284 -16.82 27.73 27.20
C LEU A 284 -15.94 27.52 25.97
N ILE A 285 -16.25 26.51 25.17
CA ILE A 285 -15.66 26.37 23.84
C ILE A 285 -16.28 27.49 23.00
N PRO A 286 -15.52 28.51 22.55
CA PRO A 286 -16.05 29.49 21.63
C PRO A 286 -16.53 28.76 20.38
N TYR A 287 -17.85 28.66 20.20
CA TYR A 287 -18.45 28.03 19.04
C TYR A 287 -18.47 29.05 17.91
N GLU A 288 -17.40 29.08 17.13
CA GLU A 288 -17.49 29.69 15.79
C GLU A 288 -18.38 28.79 14.94
N ALA A 289 -19.48 29.34 14.42
CA ALA A 289 -20.32 28.62 13.48
C ALA A 289 -19.46 28.15 12.29
N ALA A 290 -19.64 26.90 11.87
CA ALA A 290 -18.92 26.38 10.71
C ALA A 290 -19.15 27.32 9.52
N LYS A 291 -18.08 27.59 8.75
CA LYS A 291 -18.19 28.39 7.53
C LYS A 291 -19.29 27.82 6.65
N SER A 292 -20.14 28.69 6.12
CA SER A 292 -21.20 28.26 5.21
C SER A 292 -20.61 27.56 3.99
N ASP A 293 -21.29 26.51 3.53
CA ASP A 293 -20.88 25.79 2.33
C ASP A 293 -20.85 26.75 1.13
N PRO A 294 -19.87 26.59 0.22
CA PRO A 294 -19.80 27.43 -0.95
C PRO A 294 -21.01 27.19 -1.86
N VAL A 295 -21.46 28.23 -2.56
CA VAL A 295 -22.70 28.22 -3.37
C VAL A 295 -22.76 27.05 -4.35
N TRP A 296 -21.65 26.71 -5.01
CA TRP A 296 -21.59 25.59 -5.95
C TRP A 296 -21.84 24.23 -5.29
N LEU A 297 -21.46 24.05 -4.01
CA LEU A 297 -21.69 22.81 -3.28
C LEU A 297 -23.18 22.69 -2.93
N VAL A 298 -23.80 23.79 -2.48
CA VAL A 298 -25.24 23.86 -2.22
C VAL A 298 -26.05 23.58 -3.49
N LYS A 299 -25.70 24.22 -4.62
CA LYS A 299 -26.30 23.94 -5.93
C LYS A 299 -26.18 22.47 -6.31
N LYS A 300 -25.01 21.87 -6.07
CA LYS A 300 -24.79 20.45 -6.37
C LYS A 300 -25.65 19.53 -5.52
N HIS A 301 -25.79 19.80 -4.22
CA HIS A 301 -26.69 19.07 -3.33
C HIS A 301 -28.17 19.22 -3.75
N ALA A 302 -28.55 20.38 -4.28
CA ALA A 302 -29.87 20.64 -4.85
C ALA A 302 -30.07 20.07 -6.27
N ASN A 303 -29.11 19.29 -6.81
CA ASN A 303 -29.12 18.76 -8.18
C ASN A 303 -29.24 19.83 -9.28
N GLN A 304 -28.84 21.07 -9.00
CA GLN A 304 -28.81 22.13 -9.99
C GLN A 304 -27.60 21.98 -10.92
N LYS A 305 -27.75 22.46 -12.16
CA LYS A 305 -26.66 22.44 -13.13
C LYS A 305 -25.58 23.45 -12.71
N LEU A 306 -24.37 22.94 -12.51
CA LEU A 306 -23.20 23.77 -12.22
C LEU A 306 -22.72 24.49 -13.49
N THR A 307 -22.20 25.69 -13.33
CA THR A 307 -21.45 26.35 -14.41
C THR A 307 -20.14 25.59 -14.69
N PRO A 308 -19.51 25.78 -15.86
CA PRO A 308 -18.19 25.21 -16.14
C PRO A 308 -17.16 25.46 -15.01
N LEU A 309 -17.03 26.70 -14.54
CA LEU A 309 -16.10 27.04 -13.47
C LEU A 309 -16.46 26.34 -12.15
N GLU A 310 -17.73 26.38 -11.75
CA GLU A 310 -18.22 25.68 -10.55
C GLU A 310 -18.00 24.16 -10.64
N THR A 311 -18.05 23.59 -11.85
CA THR A 311 -17.78 22.16 -12.07
C THR A 311 -16.31 21.84 -11.83
N GLU A 312 -15.37 22.69 -12.27
CA GLU A 312 -13.95 22.49 -11.97
C GLU A 312 -13.67 22.63 -10.47
N MET A 313 -14.28 23.61 -9.80
CA MET A 313 -14.20 23.76 -8.35
C MET A 313 -14.72 22.53 -7.61
N TYR A 314 -15.87 21.99 -8.05
CA TYR A 314 -16.44 20.77 -7.49
C TYR A 314 -15.52 19.55 -7.70
N LEU A 315 -14.95 19.38 -8.90
CA LEU A 315 -14.04 18.27 -9.19
C LEU A 315 -12.73 18.37 -8.37
N ASN A 316 -12.19 19.58 -8.21
CA ASN A 316 -11.07 19.84 -7.29
C ASN A 316 -11.43 19.49 -5.85
N PHE A 317 -12.58 19.95 -5.35
CA PHE A 317 -13.04 19.64 -4.00
C PHE A 317 -13.13 18.13 -3.76
N ILE A 318 -13.74 17.37 -4.67
CA ILE A 318 -13.85 15.92 -4.48
C ILE A 318 -12.47 15.26 -4.52
N ARG A 319 -11.57 15.70 -5.42
CA ARG A 319 -10.19 15.21 -5.46
C ARG A 319 -9.49 15.44 -4.12
N ASP A 320 -9.61 16.63 -3.56
CA ASP A 320 -8.96 17.01 -2.30
C ASP A 320 -9.56 16.24 -1.11
N GLN A 321 -10.88 16.00 -1.10
CA GLN A 321 -11.52 15.12 -0.11
C GLN A 321 -11.04 13.67 -0.23
N GLU A 322 -10.89 13.16 -1.46
CA GLU A 322 -10.38 11.81 -1.71
C GLU A 322 -8.93 11.67 -1.25
N LEU A 323 -8.09 12.68 -1.48
CA LEU A 323 -6.72 12.75 -0.99
C LEU A 323 -6.68 12.81 0.54
N LYS A 324 -7.51 13.67 1.16
CA LYS A 324 -7.60 13.77 2.63
C LYS A 324 -8.02 12.43 3.25
N LEU A 325 -9.01 11.74 2.67
CA LEU A 325 -9.43 10.42 3.11
C LEU A 325 -8.34 9.36 2.88
N PHE A 326 -7.64 9.41 1.75
CA PHE A 326 -6.54 8.51 1.45
C PHE A 326 -5.41 8.65 2.48
N TRP A 327 -5.02 9.88 2.80
CA TRP A 327 -3.97 10.19 3.77
C TRP A 327 -4.38 9.92 5.23
N SER A 328 -5.68 9.82 5.53
CA SER A 328 -6.15 9.41 6.85
C SER A 328 -5.82 7.94 7.20
N GLY A 329 -5.33 7.14 6.24
CA GLY A 329 -4.99 5.74 6.44
C GLY A 329 -6.19 4.78 6.56
N LYS A 330 -7.41 5.30 6.73
CA LYS A 330 -8.64 4.50 6.90
C LYS A 330 -8.98 3.59 5.72
N LYS A 331 -8.45 3.87 4.53
CA LYS A 331 -8.70 3.10 3.30
C LYS A 331 -7.54 2.18 2.90
N TRP A 332 -6.55 2.01 3.77
CA TRP A 332 -5.35 1.21 3.47
C TRP A 332 -5.55 -0.30 3.67
N ASP A 333 -6.80 -0.74 3.80
CA ASP A 333 -7.18 -2.14 3.79
C ASP A 333 -6.72 -2.80 2.49
N GLY A 334 -5.87 -3.83 2.62
CA GLY A 334 -5.30 -4.54 1.49
C GLY A 334 -3.89 -4.12 1.08
N LEU A 335 -3.27 -3.15 1.77
CA LEU A 335 -1.81 -2.97 1.71
C LEU A 335 -1.11 -3.96 2.65
N PRO A 336 0.09 -4.45 2.34
CA PRO A 336 0.84 -5.30 3.26
C PRO A 336 1.26 -4.47 4.48
N SER A 337 1.18 -5.07 5.68
CA SER A 337 1.70 -4.43 6.89
C SER A 337 3.22 -4.63 6.98
N PRO A 338 3.95 -3.75 7.71
CA PRO A 338 5.38 -3.96 7.96
C PRO A 338 5.68 -5.34 8.57
N TYR A 339 4.80 -5.79 9.48
CA TYR A 339 4.88 -7.11 10.09
C TYR A 339 4.71 -8.25 9.07
N MET A 340 3.73 -8.15 8.16
CA MET A 340 3.53 -9.14 7.11
C MET A 340 4.74 -9.24 6.19
N ILE A 341 5.33 -8.11 5.79
CA ILE A 341 6.57 -8.07 5.02
C ILE A 341 7.68 -8.79 5.79
N ALA A 342 7.91 -8.47 7.06
CA ALA A 342 8.92 -9.14 7.88
C ALA A 342 8.71 -10.66 7.97
N GLN A 343 7.46 -11.12 8.14
CA GLN A 343 7.13 -12.55 8.16
C GLN A 343 7.41 -13.24 6.83
N ILE A 344 7.03 -12.62 5.71
CA ILE A 344 7.29 -13.15 4.37
C ILE A 344 8.79 -13.33 4.17
N ILE A 345 9.58 -12.30 4.51
CA ILE A 345 11.03 -12.32 4.43
C ILE A 345 11.62 -13.44 5.31
N GLN A 346 11.15 -13.56 6.55
CA GLN A 346 11.58 -14.63 7.46
C GLN A 346 11.28 -16.02 6.89
N ARG A 347 10.11 -16.22 6.24
CA ARG A 347 9.78 -17.48 5.58
C ARG A 347 10.72 -17.79 4.41
N TYR A 348 11.12 -16.80 3.61
CA TYR A 348 12.16 -17.00 2.60
C TYR A 348 13.50 -17.39 3.22
N HIS A 349 13.93 -16.72 4.31
CA HIS A 349 15.17 -17.07 5.00
C HIS A 349 15.14 -18.50 5.55
N GLN A 350 14.02 -18.95 6.14
CA GLN A 350 13.87 -20.32 6.65
C GLN A 350 13.91 -21.34 5.51
N ALA A 351 13.16 -21.12 4.44
CA ALA A 351 13.14 -22.00 3.27
C ALA A 351 14.54 -22.11 2.64
N LYS A 352 15.27 -21.00 2.58
CA LYS A 352 16.63 -20.97 2.05
C LYS A 352 17.63 -21.65 2.98
N SER A 353 17.57 -21.39 4.30
CA SER A 353 18.43 -22.04 5.28
C SER A 353 18.30 -23.56 5.18
N PHE A 354 17.07 -24.07 5.07
CA PHE A 354 16.80 -25.49 4.84
C PHE A 354 17.47 -26.03 3.56
N CYS A 355 17.34 -25.30 2.45
CA CYS A 355 17.98 -25.63 1.17
C CYS A 355 19.52 -25.61 1.30
N MET A 356 20.13 -24.59 1.90
CA MET A 356 21.60 -24.49 2.05
C MET A 356 22.20 -25.49 3.03
N THR A 357 21.51 -25.81 4.13
CA THR A 357 21.97 -26.89 5.02
C THR A 357 21.95 -28.26 4.31
N SER A 358 21.13 -28.38 3.26
CA SER A 358 21.05 -29.59 2.43
C SER A 358 22.06 -29.59 1.28
N PHE A 359 22.53 -28.43 0.82
CA PHE A 359 23.47 -28.26 -0.30
C PHE A 359 24.57 -27.26 0.07
N LEU A 360 25.82 -27.73 0.22
CA LEU A 360 27.04 -27.01 0.62
C LEU A 360 27.45 -25.79 -0.25
N SER A 361 26.60 -25.34 -1.16
CA SER A 361 26.89 -24.38 -2.22
C SER A 361 26.36 -22.98 -1.90
N CYS A 362 26.97 -22.30 -0.91
CA CYS A 362 26.93 -20.84 -0.98
C CYS A 362 28.29 -20.16 -0.88
N SER A 363 29.09 -20.47 -1.91
CA SER A 363 30.49 -20.06 -2.04
C SER A 363 30.74 -18.93 -3.04
N LEU A 364 29.71 -18.27 -3.60
CA LEU A 364 29.91 -17.21 -4.58
C LEU A 364 29.19 -15.90 -4.21
N ASP A 365 30.00 -14.87 -4.00
CA ASP A 365 29.60 -13.48 -3.86
C ASP A 365 28.85 -13.01 -5.12
N TYR A 366 27.66 -12.43 -4.93
CA TYR A 366 26.73 -11.91 -5.95
C TYR A 366 25.99 -12.92 -6.86
N ASN A 367 24.75 -13.21 -6.46
CA ASN A 367 23.49 -13.17 -7.23
C ASN A 367 23.49 -13.26 -8.78
N ARG A 368 24.29 -14.14 -9.41
CA ARG A 368 23.95 -14.65 -10.76
C ARG A 368 22.65 -15.49 -10.75
N GLU A 369 22.22 -15.92 -9.57
CA GLU A 369 21.05 -16.74 -9.25
C GLU A 369 19.77 -15.94 -8.96
N VAL A 370 19.68 -14.68 -9.40
CA VAL A 370 18.36 -14.01 -9.46
C VAL A 370 17.66 -14.28 -10.79
N TYR A 371 18.43 -14.65 -11.83
CA TYR A 371 17.93 -15.01 -13.15
C TYR A 371 17.57 -16.50 -13.29
N PHE A 372 18.28 -17.36 -12.57
CA PHE A 372 17.93 -18.74 -12.27
C PHE A 372 17.60 -18.72 -10.79
N GLY A 373 16.35 -18.91 -10.37
CA GLY A 373 15.99 -18.67 -8.97
C GLY A 373 16.98 -19.38 -8.05
N ILE A 374 17.35 -18.77 -6.92
CA ILE A 374 18.20 -19.34 -5.83
C ILE A 374 17.77 -20.76 -5.39
N GLN A 375 16.62 -21.23 -5.87
CA GLN A 375 16.01 -22.52 -5.60
C GLN A 375 16.06 -23.47 -6.81
N ASP A 376 16.55 -23.09 -7.99
CA ASP A 376 16.56 -23.97 -9.16
C ASP A 376 17.43 -25.23 -8.95
N GLU A 377 18.44 -25.19 -8.08
CA GLU A 377 19.17 -26.39 -7.61
C GLU A 377 18.38 -27.20 -6.54
N CYS A 378 17.50 -26.55 -5.79
CA CYS A 378 16.59 -27.13 -4.78
C CYS A 378 15.18 -27.45 -5.35
N GLY A 379 15.01 -27.38 -6.68
CA GLY A 379 13.72 -27.44 -7.39
C GLY A 379 13.05 -26.07 -7.53
N SER A 380 12.46 -25.79 -8.70
CA SER A 380 11.87 -24.50 -9.05
C SER A 380 10.74 -24.08 -8.07
N ILE A 381 11.09 -23.46 -6.96
CA ILE A 381 10.12 -22.84 -6.06
C ILE A 381 9.75 -21.52 -6.72
N ASN A 382 8.46 -21.35 -6.96
CA ASN A 382 7.93 -20.11 -7.51
C ASN A 382 8.22 -19.00 -6.48
N PRO A 383 9.01 -17.96 -6.82
CA PRO A 383 9.35 -16.88 -5.88
C PRO A 383 8.10 -16.13 -5.43
N PHE A 384 6.96 -16.28 -6.09
CA PHE A 384 5.69 -15.68 -5.70
C PHE A 384 4.84 -16.53 -4.78
N GLN A 385 5.22 -17.78 -4.49
CA GLN A 385 4.37 -18.67 -3.70
C GLN A 385 4.14 -18.13 -2.28
N ILE A 386 5.22 -17.87 -1.54
CA ILE A 386 5.14 -17.35 -0.16
C ILE A 386 4.42 -15.99 -0.15
N TRP A 387 4.73 -15.13 -1.14
CA TRP A 387 4.05 -13.85 -1.32
C TRP A 387 2.54 -14.01 -1.52
N HIS A 388 2.09 -14.90 -2.42
CA HIS A 388 0.68 -15.11 -2.71
C HIS A 388 -0.09 -15.81 -1.59
N GLU A 389 0.58 -16.64 -0.78
CA GLU A 389 0.01 -17.23 0.43
C GLU A 389 -0.27 -16.15 1.49
N ALA A 390 0.64 -15.18 1.65
CA ALA A 390 0.53 -14.14 2.67
C ALA A 390 -0.24 -12.90 2.22
N PHE A 391 -0.17 -12.55 0.94
CA PHE A 391 -0.66 -11.27 0.42
C PHE A 391 -1.51 -11.42 -0.85
N ASN A 392 -2.74 -10.91 -0.78
CA ASN A 392 -3.66 -10.86 -1.92
C ASN A 392 -3.60 -9.50 -2.63
N GLU A 393 -2.77 -9.41 -3.67
CA GLU A 393 -2.59 -8.20 -4.47
C GLU A 393 -3.90 -7.61 -5.01
N ARG A 394 -4.93 -8.43 -5.27
CA ARG A 394 -6.21 -7.95 -5.80
C ARG A 394 -6.91 -6.97 -4.86
N ARG A 395 -6.71 -7.11 -3.55
CA ARG A 395 -7.28 -6.18 -2.56
C ARG A 395 -6.64 -4.80 -2.64
N SER A 396 -5.38 -4.71 -3.06
CA SER A 396 -4.67 -3.44 -3.22
C SER A 396 -5.00 -2.69 -4.52
N ILE A 397 -5.68 -3.32 -5.48
CA ILE A 397 -5.99 -2.72 -6.78
C ILE A 397 -6.70 -1.36 -6.66
N PRO A 398 -7.79 -1.22 -5.88
CA PRO A 398 -8.52 0.05 -5.81
C PRO A 398 -7.66 1.18 -5.24
N ILE A 399 -6.88 0.91 -4.19
CA ILE A 399 -6.03 1.93 -3.54
C ILE A 399 -4.83 2.30 -4.41
N VAL A 400 -4.19 1.33 -5.06
CA VAL A 400 -3.10 1.61 -6.01
C VAL A 400 -3.62 2.41 -7.19
N GLN A 401 -4.79 2.07 -7.74
CA GLN A 401 -5.39 2.83 -8.84
C GLN A 401 -5.78 4.25 -8.43
N GLN A 402 -6.29 4.44 -7.22
CA GLN A 402 -6.56 5.78 -6.67
C GLN A 402 -5.27 6.58 -6.55
N PHE A 403 -4.21 5.99 -5.99
CA PHE A 403 -2.90 6.65 -5.84
C PHE A 403 -2.27 7.00 -7.21
N MET A 404 -2.34 6.09 -8.18
CA MET A 404 -1.89 6.32 -9.57
C MET A 404 -2.69 7.39 -10.32
N ASP A 405 -3.95 7.64 -9.92
CA ASP A 405 -4.77 8.71 -10.50
C ASP A 405 -4.33 10.09 -10.01
N GLN A 406 -3.80 10.15 -8.79
CA GLN A 406 -3.39 11.41 -8.14
C GLN A 406 -1.92 11.75 -8.31
N TYR A 407 -1.04 10.75 -8.49
CA TYR A 407 0.41 10.96 -8.56
C TYR A 407 1.04 10.31 -9.81
N GLU A 408 2.01 11.02 -10.40
CA GLU A 408 2.87 10.56 -11.50
C GLU A 408 4.30 10.37 -11.01
N ILE A 409 4.57 9.21 -10.40
CA ILE A 409 5.89 8.90 -9.87
C ILE A 409 6.69 8.15 -10.96
N PRO A 410 7.89 8.64 -11.33
CA PRO A 410 8.78 7.90 -12.22
C PRO A 410 9.11 6.52 -11.66
N LEU A 411 9.18 5.52 -12.53
CA LEU A 411 9.49 4.15 -12.12
C LEU A 411 10.89 4.09 -11.49
N PHE A 412 11.01 3.38 -10.38
CA PHE A 412 12.28 3.12 -9.68
C PHE A 412 12.99 4.34 -9.10
N GLN A 413 12.32 5.51 -9.06
CA GLN A 413 12.84 6.69 -8.39
C GLN A 413 12.51 6.67 -6.89
N ASN A 414 13.53 6.54 -6.03
CA ASN A 414 13.33 6.66 -4.59
C ASN A 414 12.91 8.10 -4.21
N ILE A 415 11.97 8.22 -3.27
CA ILE A 415 11.44 9.50 -2.78
C ILE A 415 11.71 9.59 -1.28
N GLY A 416 12.39 10.65 -0.85
CA GLY A 416 12.74 10.81 0.56
C GLY A 416 13.55 9.63 1.09
N ASN A 417 13.11 9.05 2.22
CA ASN A 417 13.78 7.92 2.87
C ASN A 417 13.14 6.56 2.48
N SER A 418 12.48 6.49 1.31
CA SER A 418 11.73 5.31 0.88
C SER A 418 12.59 4.08 0.58
N ARG A 419 13.88 4.27 0.28
CA ARG A 419 14.78 3.23 -0.27
C ARG A 419 14.71 1.92 0.52
N GLU A 420 14.92 1.99 1.83
CA GLU A 420 14.90 0.82 2.72
C GLU A 420 13.58 0.05 2.68
N SER A 421 12.43 0.76 2.73
CA SER A 421 11.11 0.11 2.67
C SER A 421 10.76 -0.42 1.29
N ILE A 422 11.18 0.27 0.22
CA ILE A 422 10.99 -0.20 -1.15
C ILE A 422 11.84 -1.46 -1.39
N ASN A 423 13.09 -1.45 -0.95
CA ASN A 423 13.98 -2.61 -0.98
C ASN A 423 13.35 -3.77 -0.20
N ALA A 424 12.91 -3.57 1.04
CA ALA A 424 12.27 -4.61 1.85
C ALA A 424 11.01 -5.18 1.17
N PHE A 425 10.19 -4.33 0.55
CA PHE A 425 9.03 -4.77 -0.22
C PHE A 425 9.43 -5.69 -1.39
N PHE A 426 10.44 -5.31 -2.17
CA PHE A 426 10.88 -6.11 -3.31
C PHE A 426 11.60 -7.40 -2.90
N GLN A 427 12.39 -7.35 -1.84
CA GLN A 427 12.95 -8.54 -1.21
C GLN A 427 11.85 -9.50 -0.77
N ALA A 428 10.78 -9.00 -0.15
CA ALA A 428 9.63 -9.82 0.24
C ALA A 428 8.83 -10.35 -0.96
N LYS A 429 8.68 -9.59 -2.05
CA LYS A 429 7.89 -10.04 -3.20
C LYS A 429 8.64 -11.06 -4.07
N TYR A 430 9.93 -10.83 -4.30
CA TYR A 430 10.73 -11.61 -5.24
C TYR A 430 11.71 -12.57 -4.56
N GLY A 431 11.77 -12.60 -3.22
CA GLY A 431 12.72 -13.43 -2.49
C GLY A 431 14.19 -13.02 -2.72
N MET A 432 14.45 -11.73 -3.00
CA MET A 432 15.80 -11.24 -3.29
C MET A 432 16.66 -11.20 -2.02
N PHE A 433 17.39 -12.27 -1.74
CA PHE A 433 18.34 -12.34 -0.62
C PHE A 433 19.61 -13.06 -1.06
N THR A 434 20.78 -12.58 -0.66
CA THR A 434 22.00 -13.37 -0.76
C THR A 434 22.00 -14.46 0.33
N CYS A 435 22.81 -15.50 0.18
CA CYS A 435 22.88 -16.56 1.20
C CYS A 435 23.49 -16.12 2.52
N ILE A 436 24.26 -15.04 2.46
CA ILE A 436 25.01 -14.47 3.58
C ILE A 436 24.13 -13.45 4.31
N ASP A 437 23.00 -13.06 3.73
CA ASP A 437 22.09 -12.11 4.34
C ASP A 437 21.38 -12.71 5.55
N SER A 438 21.78 -12.21 6.71
CA SER A 438 21.03 -12.34 7.94
C SER A 438 19.76 -11.47 7.89
N THR A 439 18.80 -11.76 8.77
CA THR A 439 17.61 -10.92 8.97
C THR A 439 17.94 -9.46 9.35
N TYR A 440 19.19 -9.15 9.69
CA TYR A 440 19.64 -7.78 9.95
C TYR A 440 19.79 -6.94 8.67
N ASN A 441 19.90 -7.56 7.48
CA ASN A 441 20.10 -6.87 6.20
C ASN A 441 18.79 -6.60 5.45
N VAL A 442 17.64 -6.79 6.09
CA VAL A 442 16.33 -6.54 5.47
C VAL A 442 16.21 -5.09 5.02
N GLY A 443 15.88 -4.90 3.75
CA GLY A 443 15.80 -3.58 3.12
C GLY A 443 17.14 -2.92 2.80
N GLN A 444 18.28 -3.51 3.17
CA GLN A 444 19.60 -2.96 2.86
C GLN A 444 20.09 -3.33 1.45
N ILE A 445 19.70 -4.50 0.95
CA ILE A 445 19.99 -4.93 -0.43
C ILE A 445 19.09 -4.15 -1.38
N ASP A 446 19.71 -3.44 -2.33
CA ASP A 446 18.96 -2.74 -3.36
C ASP A 446 18.24 -3.71 -4.30
N PHE A 447 17.03 -3.32 -4.69
CA PHE A 447 16.34 -4.02 -5.77
C PHE A 447 17.00 -3.70 -7.11
N ASP A 448 16.95 -4.65 -8.05
CA ASP A 448 17.38 -4.47 -9.43
C ASP A 448 16.14 -4.16 -10.32
N PRO A 449 16.04 -2.97 -10.92
CA PRO A 449 14.96 -2.62 -11.84
C PRO A 449 14.78 -3.61 -13.00
N GLU A 450 15.87 -4.12 -13.57
CA GLU A 450 15.83 -5.03 -14.73
C GLU A 450 15.19 -6.35 -14.34
N LEU A 451 15.48 -6.82 -13.13
CA LEU A 451 14.87 -8.01 -12.58
C LEU A 451 13.36 -7.83 -12.35
N VAL A 452 12.94 -6.69 -11.80
CA VAL A 452 11.51 -6.40 -11.62
C VAL A 452 10.80 -6.39 -12.98
N ILE A 453 11.41 -5.80 -14.00
CA ILE A 453 10.89 -5.78 -15.38
C ILE A 453 10.81 -7.21 -15.94
N PHE A 454 11.85 -8.01 -15.75
CA PHE A 454 11.93 -9.40 -16.19
C PHE A 454 10.80 -10.26 -15.62
N TRP A 455 10.57 -10.19 -14.30
CA TRP A 455 9.54 -10.97 -13.63
C TRP A 455 8.11 -10.52 -13.97
N GLU A 456 7.85 -9.22 -13.97
CA GLU A 456 6.49 -8.71 -14.20
C GLU A 456 6.07 -8.80 -15.67
N ARG A 457 7.04 -8.82 -16.60
CA ARG A 457 6.94 -8.89 -18.08
C ARG A 457 6.19 -7.74 -18.74
N GLN A 458 5.10 -7.26 -18.14
CA GLN A 458 4.25 -6.22 -18.65
C GLN A 458 4.50 -4.91 -17.90
N ARG A 459 4.75 -3.83 -18.65
CA ARG A 459 4.95 -2.48 -18.10
C ARG A 459 3.82 -2.01 -17.17
N LYS A 460 2.58 -2.44 -17.42
CA LYS A 460 1.43 -2.14 -16.56
C LYS A 460 1.57 -2.78 -15.17
N ASN A 461 2.05 -4.01 -15.11
CA ASN A 461 2.27 -4.73 -13.85
C ASN A 461 3.48 -4.14 -13.11
N THR A 462 4.57 -3.87 -13.82
CA THR A 462 5.73 -3.15 -13.25
C THR A 462 5.30 -1.82 -12.62
N LYS A 463 4.47 -1.03 -13.32
CA LYS A 463 3.94 0.23 -12.78
C LYS A 463 3.04 0.00 -11.57
N PHE A 464 2.16 -1.00 -11.62
CA PHE A 464 1.30 -1.34 -10.48
C PHE A 464 2.12 -1.70 -9.24
N ILE A 465 3.11 -2.59 -9.39
CA ILE A 465 3.95 -3.06 -8.29
C ILE A 465 4.85 -1.95 -7.75
N TRP A 466 5.39 -1.09 -8.61
CA TRP A 466 6.11 0.10 -8.17
C TRP A 466 5.25 1.03 -7.31
N TYR A 467 4.00 1.30 -7.72
CA TYR A 467 3.11 2.13 -6.92
C TYR A 467 2.69 1.43 -5.62
N LEU A 468 2.57 0.10 -5.64
CA LEU A 468 2.30 -0.69 -4.44
C LEU A 468 3.47 -0.63 -3.42
N SER A 469 4.71 -0.69 -3.90
CA SER A 469 5.90 -0.55 -3.03
C SER A 469 6.01 0.86 -2.44
N MET A 470 5.67 1.89 -3.22
CA MET A 470 5.62 3.27 -2.73
C MET A 470 4.52 3.45 -1.67
N LEU A 471 3.34 2.87 -1.86
CA LEU A 471 2.28 2.86 -0.85
C LEU A 471 2.70 2.15 0.44
N TYR A 472 3.47 1.07 0.33
CA TYR A 472 4.07 0.43 1.48
C TYR A 472 5.06 1.36 2.20
N ALA A 473 5.94 2.05 1.46
CA ALA A 473 6.87 3.03 2.05
C ALA A 473 6.17 4.20 2.75
N ILE A 474 5.06 4.69 2.18
CA ILE A 474 4.18 5.67 2.81
C ILE A 474 3.60 5.11 4.11
N ARG A 475 3.11 3.86 4.08
CA ARG A 475 2.56 3.19 5.27
C ARG A 475 3.59 2.99 6.39
N CYS A 476 4.85 2.77 6.04
CA CYS A 476 5.97 2.72 6.98
C CYS A 476 6.39 4.10 7.52
N GLY A 477 5.76 5.19 7.07
CA GLY A 477 6.12 6.55 7.45
C GLY A 477 7.43 7.05 6.84
N LYS A 478 7.98 6.37 5.83
CA LYS A 478 9.25 6.75 5.18
C LYS A 478 9.07 7.80 4.08
N VAL A 479 7.84 7.97 3.60
CA VAL A 479 7.45 8.98 2.61
C VAL A 479 6.32 9.82 3.18
N THR A 480 6.52 11.14 3.18
CA THR A 480 5.54 12.12 3.65
C THR A 480 4.79 12.74 2.47
N GLU A 481 3.58 13.25 2.71
CA GLU A 481 2.78 13.96 1.69
C GLU A 481 3.56 15.10 1.02
N LYS A 482 4.31 15.88 1.81
CA LYS A 482 5.15 16.98 1.30
C LYS A 482 6.18 16.53 0.25
N GLN A 483 6.73 15.33 0.40
CA GLN A 483 7.72 14.79 -0.54
C GLN A 483 7.09 14.32 -1.86
N LEU A 484 5.77 14.08 -1.86
CA LEU A 484 5.03 13.65 -3.06
C LEU A 484 4.40 14.81 -3.82
N GLU A 485 4.32 16.01 -3.23
CA GLU A 485 3.71 17.18 -3.87
C GLU A 485 4.30 17.49 -5.27
N PRO A 486 5.63 17.37 -5.53
CA PRO A 486 6.17 17.58 -6.87
C PRO A 486 5.68 16.58 -7.94
N PHE A 487 5.17 15.43 -7.51
CA PHE A 487 4.66 14.36 -8.38
C PHE A 487 3.14 14.36 -8.47
N LYS A 488 2.47 15.30 -7.81
CA LYS A 488 1.02 15.40 -7.79
C LYS A 488 0.51 15.88 -9.14
N LYS A 489 -0.48 15.17 -9.65
CA LYS A 489 -1.09 15.47 -10.94
C LYS A 489 -2.03 16.66 -10.83
N ASP A 490 -2.03 17.46 -11.88
CA ASP A 490 -3.07 18.45 -12.08
C ASP A 490 -4.45 17.78 -12.21
N LEU A 491 -5.49 18.50 -11.81
CA LEU A 491 -6.87 18.03 -11.96
C LEU A 491 -7.14 17.55 -13.39
N LYS A 492 -6.61 18.30 -14.37
CA LYS A 492 -6.78 18.05 -15.80
C LYS A 492 -6.26 16.69 -16.25
N GLN A 493 -5.31 16.11 -15.52
CA GLN A 493 -4.70 14.82 -15.82
C GLN A 493 -5.40 13.63 -15.14
N THR A 494 -6.30 13.89 -14.19
CA THR A 494 -7.03 12.83 -13.47
C THR A 494 -8.02 12.12 -14.38
N LYS A 495 -8.20 10.80 -14.21
CA LYS A 495 -9.15 10.00 -15.00
C LYS A 495 -10.57 10.53 -14.91
N ARG A 496 -10.97 11.05 -13.74
CA ARG A 496 -12.30 11.62 -13.54
C ARG A 496 -12.53 12.85 -14.40
N TYR A 497 -11.58 13.78 -14.42
CA TYR A 497 -11.66 14.97 -15.25
C TYR A 497 -11.63 14.61 -16.74
N LEU A 498 -10.72 13.73 -17.15
CA LEU A 498 -10.64 13.25 -18.53
C LEU A 498 -11.95 12.58 -19.00
N LYS A 499 -12.58 11.77 -18.14
CA LYS A 499 -13.90 11.19 -18.40
C LYS A 499 -14.99 12.26 -18.52
N TYR A 500 -14.94 13.29 -17.68
CA TYR A 500 -15.87 14.41 -17.73
C TYR A 500 -15.74 15.20 -19.03
N ILE A 501 -14.52 15.57 -19.44
CA ILE A 501 -14.25 16.29 -20.69
C ILE A 501 -14.68 15.47 -21.91
N LYS A 502 -14.43 14.15 -21.91
CA LYS A 502 -14.89 13.27 -22.98
C LYS A 502 -16.42 13.33 -23.17
N ASN A 503 -17.16 13.50 -22.08
CA ASN A 503 -18.62 13.61 -22.11
C ASN A 503 -19.11 15.05 -22.34
N ASN A 504 -18.23 16.05 -22.18
CA ASN A 504 -18.55 17.48 -22.29
C ASN A 504 -17.47 18.19 -23.15
N PRO A 505 -17.40 17.93 -24.46
CA PRO A 505 -16.30 18.41 -25.31
C PRO A 505 -16.23 19.95 -25.38
N LYS A 506 -17.35 20.65 -25.21
CA LYS A 506 -17.43 22.14 -25.19
C LYS A 506 -17.08 22.76 -23.84
N HIS A 507 -16.62 21.99 -22.86
CA HIS A 507 -16.34 22.50 -21.51
C HIS A 507 -15.30 23.62 -21.51
N GLN A 508 -14.19 23.46 -22.24
CA GLN A 508 -13.13 24.47 -22.31
C GLN A 508 -13.63 25.78 -22.94
N ASP A 509 -14.36 25.70 -24.05
CA ASP A 509 -14.94 26.88 -24.71
C ASP A 509 -15.90 27.63 -23.77
N ASN A 510 -16.75 26.88 -23.06
CA ASN A 510 -17.70 27.44 -22.12
C ASN A 510 -17.00 28.04 -20.89
N LEU A 511 -15.90 27.43 -20.42
CA LEU A 511 -15.11 27.91 -19.30
C LEU A 511 -14.44 29.25 -19.65
N VAL A 512 -13.79 29.35 -20.80
CA VAL A 512 -13.18 30.60 -21.28
C VAL A 512 -14.23 31.69 -21.41
N THR A 513 -15.37 31.36 -22.04
CA THR A 513 -16.49 32.29 -22.19
C THR A 513 -16.98 32.79 -20.82
N GLN A 514 -17.14 31.90 -19.84
CA GLN A 514 -17.56 32.27 -18.49
C GLN A 514 -16.52 33.15 -17.78
N MET A 515 -15.23 32.82 -17.88
CA MET A 515 -14.16 33.63 -17.27
C MET A 515 -14.14 35.05 -17.85
N ILE A 516 -14.39 35.21 -19.15
CA ILE A 516 -14.52 36.53 -19.79
C ILE A 516 -15.72 37.30 -19.21
N TYR A 517 -16.88 36.65 -19.10
CA TYR A 517 -18.07 37.31 -18.53
C TYR A 517 -17.92 37.68 -17.05
N GLU A 518 -17.23 36.87 -16.25
CA GLU A 518 -17.00 37.16 -14.82
C GLU A 518 -15.91 38.22 -14.59
N SER A 519 -14.92 38.32 -15.48
CA SER A 519 -13.87 39.34 -15.42
C SER A 519 -14.31 40.68 -16.03
N ALA A 520 -15.25 40.69 -16.96
CA ALA A 520 -15.71 41.91 -17.64
C ALA A 520 -16.21 43.03 -16.70
N PRO A 521 -16.99 42.77 -15.62
CA PRO A 521 -17.37 43.80 -14.66
C PRO A 521 -16.17 44.42 -13.95
N GLN A 522 -15.18 43.60 -13.55
CA GLN A 522 -13.97 44.07 -12.89
C GLN A 522 -13.09 44.88 -13.85
N MET A 523 -13.01 44.47 -15.12
CA MET A 523 -12.32 45.22 -16.17
C MET A 523 -13.02 46.55 -16.46
N MET A 524 -14.34 46.58 -16.54
CA MET A 524 -15.12 47.80 -16.74
C MET A 524 -15.03 48.75 -15.55
N GLU A 525 -14.98 48.23 -14.32
CA GLU A 525 -14.77 49.02 -13.11
C GLU A 525 -13.35 49.61 -13.07
N LYS A 526 -12.32 48.82 -13.41
CA LYS A 526 -10.95 49.32 -13.60
C LYS A 526 -10.87 50.39 -14.69
N MET A 527 -11.43 50.15 -15.87
CA MET A 527 -11.45 51.13 -16.96
C MET A 527 -12.19 52.42 -16.58
N ASN A 528 -13.28 52.33 -15.81
CA ASN A 528 -13.98 53.52 -15.32
C ASN A 528 -13.17 54.26 -14.24
N ASN A 529 -12.44 53.54 -13.39
CA ASN A 529 -11.53 54.14 -12.42
C ASN A 529 -10.31 54.77 -13.11
N ASP A 530 -9.76 54.14 -14.15
CA ASP A 530 -8.65 54.66 -14.95
C ASP A 530 -9.08 55.85 -15.82
N LYS A 531 -10.31 55.85 -16.37
CA LYS A 531 -10.90 57.03 -17.02
C LYS A 531 -11.04 58.22 -16.05
N ARG A 532 -11.39 57.96 -14.78
CA ARG A 532 -11.40 59.01 -13.74
C ARG A 532 -9.99 59.50 -13.39
N VAL A 533 -8.95 58.68 -13.61
CA VAL A 533 -7.54 59.09 -13.49
C VAL A 533 -7.09 59.91 -14.71
N LEU A 534 -7.56 59.57 -15.91
CA LEU A 534 -7.32 60.31 -17.17
C LEU A 534 -8.03 61.67 -17.25
N GLU A 535 -9.01 61.94 -16.38
CA GLU A 535 -9.61 63.28 -16.21
C GLU A 535 -8.83 64.19 -15.23
N ARG A 536 -7.72 63.70 -14.65
CA ARG A 536 -6.74 64.57 -13.97
C ARG A 536 -5.83 65.21 -15.01
N THR A 537 -5.53 66.48 -14.77
CA THR A 537 -4.99 67.47 -15.71
C THR A 537 -3.91 66.93 -16.68
N PRO A 538 -3.84 67.45 -17.92
CA PRO A 538 -2.86 67.06 -18.96
C PRO A 538 -1.37 67.07 -18.57
N ARG A 539 -1.01 67.57 -17.38
CA ARG A 539 0.36 67.63 -16.87
C ARG A 539 0.85 66.36 -16.16
N GLU A 540 -0.03 65.40 -15.84
CA GLU A 540 0.38 64.16 -15.15
C GLU A 540 0.54 62.95 -16.10
N LEU A 541 0.10 63.09 -17.36
CA LEU A 541 0.11 62.01 -18.36
C LEU A 541 1.48 61.76 -19.03
N GLU A 542 2.45 62.67 -18.92
CA GLU A 542 3.81 62.46 -19.44
C GLU A 542 4.66 61.50 -18.58
N HIS A 543 4.24 61.21 -17.34
CA HIS A 543 5.00 60.33 -16.44
C HIS A 543 4.48 58.87 -16.37
N LEU A 544 3.27 58.58 -16.86
CA LEU A 544 2.64 57.26 -16.70
C LEU A 544 2.89 56.25 -17.85
N VAL A 545 3.49 56.70 -18.96
CA VAL A 545 3.76 55.83 -20.15
C VAL A 545 4.97 54.89 -19.94
N VAL A 546 5.58 54.89 -18.75
CA VAL A 546 6.82 54.13 -18.47
C VAL A 546 6.58 52.84 -17.65
N LEU A 547 5.36 52.52 -17.21
CA LEU A 547 5.15 51.45 -16.21
C LEU A 547 4.04 50.44 -16.56
N LEU A 548 4.07 49.86 -17.76
CA LEU A 548 3.37 48.59 -18.01
C LEU A 548 4.32 47.62 -18.71
N ASP A 549 4.89 46.72 -17.92
CA ASP A 549 5.73 45.60 -18.38
C ASP A 549 4.90 44.58 -19.17
N ASP A 550 5.44 44.19 -20.33
CA ASP A 550 4.87 43.26 -21.33
C ASP A 550 4.68 41.81 -20.84
N ASP A 551 5.14 41.44 -19.64
CA ASP A 551 5.33 40.04 -19.26
C ASP A 551 4.13 39.32 -18.60
N GLN A 552 2.97 39.98 -18.42
CA GLN A 552 1.82 39.37 -17.73
C GLN A 552 0.51 39.22 -18.52
N LEU A 553 0.47 39.62 -19.80
CA LEU A 553 -0.66 39.24 -20.65
C LEU A 553 -0.37 37.94 -21.40
N ASN A 554 -1.13 36.90 -21.03
CA ASN A 554 -1.13 35.61 -21.71
C ASN A 554 -1.45 35.82 -23.21
N GLU A 555 -0.55 35.38 -24.09
CA GLU A 555 -0.58 35.59 -25.55
C GLU A 555 -1.93 35.22 -26.21
N GLU A 556 -2.66 34.27 -25.60
CA GLU A 556 -3.98 33.83 -26.05
C GLU A 556 -5.08 34.89 -25.83
N VAL A 557 -4.98 35.69 -24.78
CA VAL A 557 -5.94 36.77 -24.48
C VAL A 557 -5.73 37.92 -25.47
N ILE A 558 -4.48 38.24 -25.80
CA ILE A 558 -4.14 39.23 -26.81
C ILE A 558 -4.71 38.81 -28.17
N LYS A 559 -4.47 37.57 -28.60
CA LYS A 559 -4.99 37.05 -29.88
C LYS A 559 -6.52 37.04 -29.94
N TYR A 560 -7.21 36.77 -28.83
CA TYR A 560 -8.67 36.84 -28.77
C TYR A 560 -9.19 38.28 -28.90
N VAL A 561 -8.58 39.23 -28.20
CA VAL A 561 -8.94 40.65 -28.22
C VAL A 561 -8.66 41.26 -29.61
N GLU A 562 -7.53 40.95 -30.22
CA GLU A 562 -7.19 41.37 -31.60
C GLU A 562 -8.21 40.86 -32.61
N LYS A 563 -8.66 39.61 -32.47
CA LYS A 563 -9.69 39.01 -33.34
C LYS A 563 -11.05 39.72 -33.22
N GLN A 564 -11.43 40.15 -32.02
CA GLN A 564 -12.68 40.89 -31.80
C GLN A 564 -12.60 42.32 -32.33
N LEU A 565 -11.46 43.00 -32.14
CA LEU A 565 -11.21 44.33 -32.70
C LEU A 565 -11.17 44.33 -34.23
N ALA A 566 -10.62 43.27 -34.85
CA ALA A 566 -10.65 43.08 -36.29
C ALA A 566 -12.08 42.90 -36.82
N ALA A 567 -12.94 42.16 -36.09
CA ALA A 567 -14.34 41.97 -36.47
C ALA A 567 -15.17 43.27 -36.37
N GLN A 568 -14.87 44.13 -35.40
CA GLN A 568 -15.54 45.44 -35.24
C GLN A 568 -15.08 46.49 -36.25
N LYS A 569 -13.85 46.40 -36.79
CA LYS A 569 -13.38 47.31 -37.85
C LYS A 569 -13.92 46.96 -39.24
N LEU A 570 -14.51 45.78 -39.40
CA LEU A 570 -15.13 45.31 -40.64
C LEU A 570 -16.66 45.55 -40.67
N SER A 571 -17.26 46.00 -39.57
CA SER A 571 -18.62 46.51 -39.47
C SER A 571 -18.62 48.03 -39.47
#